data_AF-A0A1E8VWE8-F1
#
_entry.id   AF-A0A1E8VWE8-F1
#
_cell.length_a   1.000
_cell.length_b   1.000
_cell.length_c   1.000
_cell.angle_alpha   90.00
_cell.angle_beta   90.00
_cell.angle_gamma   90.00
#
_symmetry.space_group_name_H-M   'P 1'
#
loop_
_entity.id
_entity.type
_entity.pdbx_description
1 polymer ?
#
loop_
_entity_poly.entity_id
_entity_poly.type
_entity_poly.pdbx_seq_one_letter_code
_entity_poly.pdbx_strand_id
1 'polypeptide(L)'
;MIVVDGRTDIEKLEELLRTGTECTELDFKETLNLSTKADELHFVKDAVSMFNHYPGGYIIVGATNEGEPSDLCKGIDWKQFDGARLSDKLNKYVAVPLRPISTVHELEGHTYCLICFMSPSDGLPVPFTKLGQFKNEQGKEEVVFRPGEITRRDGAGNKVIEYSQWGEILAPFERLIREDESKRINNLIDRITEALGAKGKTPPLVIGMGEDALSSALAACFDQMETPKLLNFIDQLSAEFNRSDSASVPLTAIASAAVSYHNDEVYGHAASALYDRYISVDPYSQSTEKTKTALLISCYEIGAAIVRARRWDLVSPLVNRESPSFGRKYIYSSWLRDCQVAAINAGEYGHGSDGALISLVLNHLAGHPSILPEYALNPMTIDGKMGNDGEAVLDLLCGFDFLYCLCVFVAGKQQAGAYPSCVDFSEDRIRYVSTKIFGDAGARKKLLPGYSDDDIAAGLRELYHLISNEAMSKSKYFWGADPSGAIGAFLAEHPAKEQMLRKASLAAAKLVMAHIARDAGASPPGWAATAT
;
A
#
# COMPACT_ATOMS: atom_id res chain seq x y z
N MET A 1 -6.71 6.28 8.00
CA MET A 1 -7.04 4.88 7.68
C MET A 1 -5.75 4.11 7.47
N ILE A 2 -5.64 2.92 8.05
CA ILE A 2 -4.49 2.04 7.91
C ILE A 2 -4.86 0.90 6.97
N VAL A 3 -3.92 0.46 6.12
CA VAL A 3 -4.12 -0.71 5.29
C VAL A 3 -3.93 -1.96 6.15
N VAL A 4 -5.00 -2.71 6.40
CA VAL A 4 -4.94 -4.01 7.08
C VAL A 4 -4.69 -5.09 6.04
N ASP A 5 -3.41 -5.29 5.76
CA ASP A 5 -2.88 -6.22 4.75
C ASP A 5 -2.40 -7.55 5.37
N GLY A 6 -2.54 -7.70 6.69
CA GLY A 6 -2.14 -8.90 7.40
C GLY A 6 -0.65 -9.07 7.67
N ARG A 7 0.18 -8.13 7.19
CA ARG A 7 1.62 -8.13 7.42
C ARG A 7 1.96 -7.85 8.88
N THR A 8 2.95 -8.53 9.40
CA THR A 8 3.56 -8.25 10.71
C THR A 8 5.07 -8.15 10.62
N ASP A 9 5.64 -7.78 9.47
CA ASP A 9 7.06 -7.51 9.30
C ASP A 9 7.52 -6.18 9.93
N ILE A 10 8.84 -5.96 9.98
CA ILE A 10 9.43 -4.78 10.61
C ILE A 10 9.05 -3.49 9.89
N GLU A 11 8.96 -3.50 8.55
CA GLU A 11 8.58 -2.31 7.78
C GLU A 11 7.11 -1.95 8.06
N LYS A 12 6.24 -2.95 8.25
CA LYS A 12 4.86 -2.73 8.69
C LYS A 12 4.78 -2.17 10.11
N LEU A 13 5.60 -2.66 11.05
CA LEU A 13 5.66 -2.08 12.40
C LEU A 13 6.04 -0.59 12.33
N GLU A 14 7.07 -0.25 11.55
CA GLU A 14 7.51 1.14 11.39
C GLU A 14 6.47 2.00 10.66
N GLU A 15 5.74 1.45 9.67
CA GLU A 15 4.58 2.11 9.04
C GLU A 15 3.53 2.49 10.08
N LEU A 16 3.18 1.58 10.97
CA LEU A 16 2.12 1.76 11.96
C LEU A 16 2.53 2.69 13.11
N LEU A 17 3.76 2.60 13.62
CA LEU A 17 4.23 3.51 14.68
C LEU A 17 4.20 4.98 14.24
N ARG A 18 4.36 5.25 12.93
CA ARG A 18 4.36 6.61 12.38
C ARG A 18 3.00 7.27 12.29
N THR A 19 1.90 6.53 12.43
CA THR A 19 0.60 7.18 12.51
C THR A 19 0.54 8.13 13.69
N GLY A 20 1.35 7.88 14.74
CA GLY A 20 1.52 8.76 15.89
C GLY A 20 0.25 8.94 16.73
N THR A 21 -0.79 8.16 16.41
CA THR A 21 -2.09 8.23 17.05
C THR A 21 -2.87 6.95 16.79
N GLU A 22 -3.69 6.56 17.76
CA GLU A 22 -4.63 5.47 17.62
C GLU A 22 -5.77 5.84 16.68
N CYS A 23 -6.28 4.83 15.98
CA CYS A 23 -7.45 4.96 15.13
C CYS A 23 -8.29 3.70 15.21
N THR A 24 -9.28 3.59 14.33
CA THR A 24 -10.18 2.44 14.34
C THR A 24 -9.46 1.14 13.98
N GLU A 25 -8.43 1.21 13.15
CA GLU A 25 -7.65 0.06 12.68
C GLU A 25 -6.35 -0.16 13.47
N LEU A 26 -6.02 0.68 14.46
CA LEU A 26 -4.78 0.58 15.25
C LEU A 26 -4.97 0.98 16.71
N ASP A 27 -4.43 0.16 17.59
CA ASP A 27 -4.39 0.33 19.05
C ASP A 27 -2.95 0.21 19.54
N PHE A 28 -2.55 1.10 20.42
CA PHE A 28 -1.26 1.04 21.10
C PHE A 28 -1.46 0.57 22.54
N LYS A 29 -0.61 -0.36 22.97
CA LYS A 29 -0.55 -0.84 24.34
C LYS A 29 0.86 -0.65 24.87
N GLU A 30 1.04 0.25 25.82
CA GLU A 30 2.34 0.44 26.49
C GLU A 30 2.84 -0.83 27.16
N THR A 31 1.92 -1.57 27.78
CA THR A 31 2.20 -2.86 28.41
C THR A 31 0.97 -3.74 28.35
N LEU A 32 1.18 -5.06 28.30
CA LEU A 32 0.09 -6.04 28.30
C LEU A 32 0.58 -7.34 28.95
N ASN A 33 -0.02 -7.74 30.07
CA ASN A 33 0.32 -8.99 30.76
C ASN A 33 -0.85 -9.97 30.74
N LEU A 34 -0.91 -10.78 29.67
CA LEU A 34 -1.90 -11.84 29.45
C LEU A 34 -1.87 -12.97 30.49
N SER A 35 -0.94 -12.95 31.46
CA SER A 35 -0.97 -13.84 32.62
C SER A 35 -1.96 -13.37 33.69
N THR A 36 -2.33 -12.09 33.70
CA THR A 36 -3.36 -11.56 34.60
C THR A 36 -4.74 -11.70 33.96
N LYS A 37 -5.76 -11.97 34.78
CA LYS A 37 -7.11 -12.20 34.25
C LYS A 37 -7.76 -10.93 33.71
N ALA A 38 -7.45 -9.79 34.31
CA ALA A 38 -7.93 -8.48 33.88
C ALA A 38 -7.44 -8.17 32.46
N ASP A 39 -6.12 -8.16 32.26
CA ASP A 39 -5.50 -7.88 30.97
C ASP A 39 -5.90 -8.90 29.90
N GLU A 40 -5.99 -10.20 30.23
CA GLU A 40 -6.47 -11.22 29.30
C GLU A 40 -7.87 -10.87 28.77
N LEU A 41 -8.80 -10.49 29.66
CA LEU A 41 -10.18 -10.21 29.26
C LEU A 41 -10.30 -8.89 28.49
N HIS A 42 -9.55 -7.86 28.87
CA HIS A 42 -9.49 -6.61 28.09
C HIS A 42 -8.90 -6.84 26.71
N PHE A 43 -7.79 -7.58 26.60
CA PHE A 43 -7.23 -7.98 25.32
C PHE A 43 -8.21 -8.79 24.47
N VAL A 44 -8.94 -9.75 25.05
CA VAL A 44 -9.96 -10.52 24.33
C VAL A 44 -11.04 -9.59 23.77
N LYS A 45 -11.47 -8.58 24.53
CA LYS A 45 -12.43 -7.58 24.06
C LYS A 45 -11.87 -6.74 22.92
N ASP A 46 -10.64 -6.25 23.06
CA ASP A 46 -9.95 -5.44 22.04
C ASP A 46 -9.80 -6.23 20.74
N ALA A 47 -9.27 -7.46 20.82
CA ALA A 47 -9.06 -8.34 19.68
C ALA A 47 -10.36 -8.71 18.96
N VAL A 48 -11.41 -9.12 19.67
CA VAL A 48 -12.71 -9.43 19.05
C VAL A 48 -13.33 -8.18 18.41
N SER A 49 -13.15 -7.00 19.03
CA SER A 49 -13.60 -5.73 18.47
C SER A 49 -12.85 -5.37 17.18
N MET A 50 -11.55 -5.69 17.09
CA MET A 50 -10.75 -5.59 15.86
C MET A 50 -11.23 -6.56 14.78
N PHE A 51 -11.47 -7.83 15.12
CA PHE A 51 -12.02 -8.82 14.16
C PHE A 51 -13.37 -8.39 13.58
N ASN A 52 -14.22 -7.76 14.39
CA ASN A 52 -15.54 -7.28 14.00
C ASN A 52 -15.51 -5.93 13.26
N HIS A 53 -14.38 -5.25 13.22
CA HIS A 53 -14.18 -4.10 12.36
C HIS A 53 -13.61 -4.58 11.03
N TYR A 54 -14.35 -4.44 9.92
CA TYR A 54 -13.85 -4.85 8.60
C TYR A 54 -12.90 -3.79 8.02
N PRO A 55 -11.73 -4.16 7.45
CA PRO A 55 -11.24 -5.54 7.23
C PRO A 55 -10.47 -6.17 8.40
N GLY A 56 -10.23 -5.41 9.48
CA GLY A 56 -9.56 -5.88 10.68
C GLY A 56 -8.85 -4.75 11.40
N GLY A 57 -7.73 -5.04 12.04
CA GLY A 57 -6.85 -4.02 12.59
C GLY A 57 -5.59 -4.58 13.22
N TYR A 58 -4.80 -3.69 13.82
CA TYR A 58 -3.55 -3.99 14.48
C TYR A 58 -3.58 -3.57 15.94
N ILE A 59 -2.91 -4.36 16.79
CA ILE A 59 -2.51 -3.93 18.13
C ILE A 59 -0.99 -3.98 18.17
N ILE A 60 -0.37 -2.89 18.63
CA ILE A 60 1.06 -2.83 18.91
C ILE A 60 1.27 -2.78 20.41
N VAL A 61 1.92 -3.81 20.95
CA VAL A 61 2.36 -3.85 22.34
C VAL A 61 3.80 -3.34 22.41
N GLY A 62 4.06 -2.44 23.35
CA GLY A 62 5.36 -1.85 23.63
C GLY A 62 5.51 -0.39 23.20
N ALA A 63 4.40 0.26 22.81
CA ALA A 63 4.38 1.66 22.38
C ALA A 63 3.40 2.50 23.19
N THR A 64 3.68 3.80 23.33
CA THR A 64 2.72 4.78 23.86
C THR A 64 1.60 5.06 22.85
N ASN A 65 0.58 5.81 23.26
CA ASN A 65 -0.53 6.20 22.38
C ASN A 65 -0.08 7.06 21.18
N GLU A 66 1.14 7.60 21.25
CA GLU A 66 1.80 8.39 20.21
C GLU A 66 2.77 7.56 19.35
N GLY A 67 2.83 6.23 19.53
CA GLY A 67 3.73 5.36 18.76
C GLY A 67 5.20 5.42 19.20
N GLU A 68 5.50 6.04 20.35
CA GLU A 68 6.85 6.09 20.93
C GLU A 68 7.16 4.84 21.76
N PRO A 69 8.43 4.45 21.95
CA PRO A 69 8.77 3.30 22.80
C PRO A 69 8.25 3.48 24.23
N SER A 70 7.61 2.45 24.80
CA SER A 70 7.19 2.50 26.20
C SER A 70 8.28 2.02 27.16
N ASP A 71 8.48 2.78 28.23
CA ASP A 71 9.36 2.39 29.34
C ASP A 71 8.74 1.32 30.26
N LEU A 72 7.44 1.04 30.09
CA LEU A 72 6.66 0.11 30.93
C LEU A 72 6.80 -1.36 30.52
N CYS A 73 7.59 -1.65 29.49
CA CYS A 73 7.76 -3.00 28.96
C CYS A 73 8.76 -3.89 29.74
N LYS A 74 9.37 -3.34 30.81
CA LYS A 74 10.36 -4.08 31.61
C LYS A 74 9.73 -5.31 32.25
N GLY A 75 10.21 -6.49 31.87
CA GLY A 75 9.79 -7.77 32.45
C GLY A 75 8.58 -8.43 31.79
N ILE A 76 8.11 -7.92 30.63
CA ILE A 76 7.11 -8.60 29.81
C ILE A 76 7.69 -9.94 29.29
N ASP A 77 6.97 -11.05 29.49
CA ASP A 77 7.28 -12.30 28.80
C ASP A 77 6.70 -12.26 27.39
N TRP A 78 7.53 -11.87 26.40
CA TRP A 78 7.11 -11.75 25.01
C TRP A 78 6.60 -13.06 24.39
N LYS A 79 6.92 -14.23 24.97
CA LYS A 79 6.41 -15.52 24.50
C LYS A 79 4.90 -15.67 24.71
N GLN A 80 4.27 -14.81 25.52
CA GLN A 80 2.82 -14.83 25.69
C GLN A 80 2.07 -14.38 24.43
N PHE A 81 2.74 -13.65 23.53
CA PHE A 81 2.16 -13.13 22.29
C PHE A 81 2.35 -14.05 21.08
N ASP A 82 2.72 -15.30 21.30
CA ASP A 82 2.70 -16.30 20.23
C ASP A 82 1.27 -16.48 19.67
N GLY A 83 1.13 -16.49 18.35
CA GLY A 83 -0.18 -16.50 17.67
C GLY A 83 -1.07 -17.67 18.06
N ALA A 84 -0.50 -18.85 18.35
CA ALA A 84 -1.27 -20.00 18.82
C ALA A 84 -1.79 -19.78 20.24
N ARG A 85 -0.98 -19.22 21.14
CA ARG A 85 -1.40 -18.86 22.51
C ARG A 85 -2.47 -17.77 22.51
N LEU A 86 -2.36 -16.78 21.64
CA LEU A 86 -3.38 -15.75 21.46
C LEU A 86 -4.69 -16.38 20.96
N SER A 87 -4.61 -17.24 19.94
CA SER A 87 -5.77 -17.99 19.42
C SER A 87 -6.45 -18.82 20.53
N ASP A 88 -5.68 -19.55 21.34
CA ASP A 88 -6.20 -20.35 22.44
C ASP A 88 -6.91 -19.52 23.51
N LYS A 89 -6.47 -18.28 23.75
CA LYS A 89 -7.14 -17.35 24.67
C LYS A 89 -8.44 -16.83 24.07
N LEU A 90 -8.43 -16.39 22.81
CA LEU A 90 -9.60 -15.83 22.11
C LEU A 90 -10.70 -16.87 21.93
N ASN A 91 -10.35 -18.04 21.39
CA ASN A 91 -11.30 -19.09 21.02
C ASN A 91 -12.00 -19.75 22.21
N LYS A 92 -11.62 -19.42 23.45
CA LYS A 92 -12.38 -19.77 24.65
C LYS A 92 -13.68 -18.98 24.79
N TYR A 93 -13.77 -17.79 24.20
CA TYR A 93 -14.87 -16.83 24.38
C TYR A 93 -15.69 -16.59 23.12
N VAL A 94 -15.37 -17.22 22.00
CA VAL A 94 -16.09 -17.09 20.72
C VAL A 94 -16.32 -18.47 20.10
N ALA A 95 -17.25 -18.57 19.15
CA ALA A 95 -17.54 -19.83 18.43
C ALA A 95 -16.77 -20.00 17.13
N VAL A 96 -16.24 -18.89 16.58
CA VAL A 96 -15.48 -18.86 15.33
C VAL A 96 -14.00 -19.03 15.66
N PRO A 97 -13.23 -19.86 14.92
CA PRO A 97 -11.81 -20.01 15.13
C PRO A 97 -11.07 -18.74 14.67
N LEU A 98 -10.86 -17.81 15.59
CA LEU A 98 -10.07 -16.61 15.38
C LEU A 98 -8.58 -16.94 15.43
N ARG A 99 -7.84 -16.36 14.48
CA ARG A 99 -6.41 -16.59 14.28
C ARG A 99 -5.68 -15.26 14.09
N PRO A 100 -5.30 -14.58 15.18
CA PRO A 100 -4.42 -13.43 15.07
C PRO A 100 -3.04 -13.88 14.57
N ILE A 101 -2.41 -13.00 13.81
CA ILE A 101 -1.04 -13.15 13.33
C ILE A 101 -0.17 -12.24 14.20
N SER A 102 0.93 -12.73 14.74
CA SER A 102 1.76 -11.94 15.64
C SER A 102 3.25 -12.15 15.41
N THR A 103 4.02 -11.08 15.58
CA THR A 103 5.48 -11.11 15.51
C THR A 103 6.07 -10.16 16.55
N VAL A 104 7.16 -10.60 17.16
CA VAL A 104 7.95 -9.78 18.09
C VAL A 104 9.15 -9.23 17.35
N HIS A 105 9.38 -7.92 17.48
CA HIS A 105 10.43 -7.18 16.81
C HIS A 105 11.31 -6.46 17.82
N GLU A 106 12.58 -6.29 17.46
CA GLU A 106 13.53 -5.42 18.15
C GLU A 106 13.82 -4.23 17.24
N LEU A 107 13.52 -3.02 17.70
CA LEU A 107 13.73 -1.77 16.96
C LEU A 107 14.42 -0.76 17.89
N GLU A 108 15.62 -0.32 17.50
CA GLU A 108 16.43 0.65 18.26
C GLU A 108 16.66 0.27 19.74
N GLY A 109 16.74 -1.03 20.03
CA GLY A 109 16.95 -1.55 21.39
C GLY A 109 15.67 -1.63 22.23
N HIS A 110 14.50 -1.39 21.63
CA HIS A 110 13.19 -1.58 22.24
C HIS A 110 12.45 -2.76 21.59
N THR A 111 11.81 -3.57 22.42
CA THR A 111 11.01 -4.72 21.96
C THR A 111 9.56 -4.32 21.75
N TYR A 112 8.99 -4.72 20.62
CA TYR A 112 7.58 -4.54 20.28
C TYR A 112 6.94 -5.87 19.91
N CYS A 113 5.64 -6.02 20.15
CA CYS A 113 4.85 -7.08 19.52
C CYS A 113 3.78 -6.47 18.63
N LEU A 114 3.84 -6.78 17.33
CA LEU A 114 2.82 -6.42 16.36
C LEU A 114 1.86 -7.60 16.21
N ILE A 115 0.57 -7.34 16.41
CA ILE A 115 -0.51 -8.33 16.30
C ILE A 115 -1.52 -7.83 15.27
N CYS A 116 -1.75 -8.62 14.21
CA CYS A 116 -2.76 -8.37 13.20
C CYS A 116 -4.00 -9.23 13.42
N PHE A 117 -5.17 -8.62 13.26
CA PHE A 117 -6.48 -9.24 13.32
C PHE A 117 -7.16 -9.05 11.97
N MET A 118 -7.49 -10.15 11.28
CA MET A 118 -8.19 -10.11 9.99
C MET A 118 -9.64 -10.55 10.20
N SER A 119 -10.61 -9.75 9.75
CA SER A 119 -12.02 -10.11 9.85
C SER A 119 -12.28 -11.51 9.29
N PRO A 120 -13.20 -12.28 9.90
CA PRO A 120 -13.58 -13.60 9.39
C PRO A 120 -13.95 -13.56 7.89
N SER A 121 -13.53 -14.59 7.16
CA SER A 121 -13.73 -14.67 5.71
C SER A 121 -15.19 -14.85 5.29
N ASP A 122 -16.09 -15.14 6.22
CA ASP A 122 -17.54 -15.16 5.99
C ASP A 122 -18.19 -13.78 6.10
N GLY A 123 -17.45 -12.75 6.53
CA GLY A 123 -17.95 -11.38 6.67
C GLY A 123 -18.99 -11.19 7.77
N LEU A 124 -19.19 -12.18 8.64
CA LEU A 124 -20.15 -12.09 9.74
C LEU A 124 -19.48 -11.63 11.04
N PRO A 125 -20.18 -10.83 11.88
CA PRO A 125 -19.64 -10.43 13.17
C PRO A 125 -19.61 -11.61 14.16
N VAL A 126 -18.63 -11.56 15.06
CA VAL A 126 -18.36 -12.60 16.05
C VAL A 126 -18.86 -12.16 17.42
N PRO A 127 -19.96 -12.76 17.94
CA PRO A 127 -20.42 -12.52 19.30
C PRO A 127 -19.60 -13.30 20.34
N PHE A 128 -19.55 -12.78 21.57
CA PHE A 128 -19.02 -13.55 22.69
C PHE A 128 -19.96 -14.71 23.08
N THR A 129 -19.40 -15.86 23.43
CA THR A 129 -20.14 -17.05 23.87
C THR A 129 -20.15 -17.22 25.39
N LYS A 130 -19.30 -16.49 26.11
CA LYS A 130 -19.12 -16.60 27.57
C LYS A 130 -19.04 -15.24 28.24
N LEU A 131 -19.35 -15.23 29.54
CA LEU A 131 -19.18 -14.06 30.40
C LEU A 131 -17.70 -13.84 30.69
N GLY A 132 -17.17 -12.65 30.37
CA GLY A 132 -15.85 -12.20 30.75
C GLY A 132 -15.93 -11.34 32.00
N GLN A 133 -15.54 -11.88 33.15
CA GLN A 133 -15.47 -11.12 34.41
C GLN A 133 -14.25 -11.52 35.25
N PHE A 134 -13.76 -10.59 36.06
CA PHE A 134 -12.69 -10.81 37.02
C PHE A 134 -12.95 -10.03 38.32
N LYS A 135 -12.26 -10.42 39.39
CA LYS A 135 -12.26 -9.67 40.65
C LYS A 135 -11.18 -8.61 40.62
N ASN A 136 -11.56 -7.35 40.80
CA ASN A 136 -10.59 -6.25 40.91
C ASN A 136 -9.85 -6.28 42.26
N GLU A 137 -8.91 -5.35 42.46
CA GLU A 137 -8.12 -5.25 43.70
C GLU A 137 -8.97 -5.07 44.97
N GLN A 138 -10.19 -4.56 44.83
CA GLN A 138 -11.16 -4.37 45.91
C GLN A 138 -12.06 -5.60 46.12
N GLY A 139 -11.83 -6.69 45.39
CA GLY A 139 -12.59 -7.93 45.45
C GLY A 139 -13.98 -7.87 44.80
N LYS A 140 -14.31 -6.76 44.11
CA LYS A 140 -15.57 -6.59 43.38
C LYS A 140 -15.49 -7.28 42.02
N GLU A 141 -16.55 -7.98 41.65
CA GLU A 141 -16.70 -8.55 40.31
C GLU A 141 -16.89 -7.43 39.29
N GLU A 142 -16.02 -7.41 38.29
CA GLU A 142 -16.03 -6.48 37.17
C GLU A 142 -16.28 -7.25 35.87
N VAL A 143 -17.31 -6.83 35.13
CA VAL A 143 -17.75 -7.49 33.89
C VAL A 143 -17.21 -6.70 32.70
N VAL A 144 -16.43 -7.38 31.84
CA VAL A 144 -15.79 -6.81 30.66
C VAL A 144 -16.68 -6.95 29.41
N PHE A 145 -17.32 -8.11 29.25
CA PHE A 145 -18.27 -8.44 28.17
C PHE A 145 -19.21 -9.58 28.57
N ARG A 146 -20.39 -9.67 27.92
CA ARG A 146 -21.43 -10.68 28.18
C ARG A 146 -21.64 -11.64 27.00
N PRO A 147 -22.19 -12.85 27.25
CA PRO A 147 -22.63 -13.72 26.16
C PRO A 147 -23.64 -13.02 25.23
N GLY A 148 -23.45 -13.18 23.92
CA GLY A 148 -24.27 -12.55 22.87
C GLY A 148 -23.89 -11.11 22.53
N GLU A 149 -23.01 -10.47 23.31
CA GLU A 149 -22.53 -9.12 23.03
C GLU A 149 -21.63 -9.16 21.78
N ILE A 150 -21.88 -8.25 20.84
CA ILE A 150 -21.02 -8.01 19.68
C ILE A 150 -20.40 -6.64 19.89
N THR A 151 -19.08 -6.61 20.00
CA THR A 151 -18.31 -5.37 20.12
C THR A 151 -17.55 -5.11 18.85
N ARG A 152 -17.37 -3.84 18.53
CA ARG A 152 -16.61 -3.34 17.38
C ARG A 152 -15.73 -2.18 17.85
N ARG A 153 -14.57 -2.02 17.22
CA ARG A 153 -13.74 -0.83 17.41
C ARG A 153 -14.32 0.33 16.59
N ASP A 154 -14.57 1.45 17.26
CA ASP A 154 -15.04 2.71 16.67
C ASP A 154 -14.17 3.86 17.20
N GLY A 155 -13.23 4.35 16.38
CA GLY A 155 -12.16 5.23 16.84
C GLY A 155 -11.21 4.48 17.80
N ALA A 156 -10.75 5.13 18.86
CA ALA A 156 -9.84 4.53 19.85
C ALA A 156 -10.54 3.60 20.87
N GLY A 157 -11.86 3.39 20.77
CA GLY A 157 -12.64 2.68 21.78
C GLY A 157 -13.43 1.49 21.24
N ASN A 158 -13.66 0.50 22.10
CA ASN A 158 -14.57 -0.61 21.80
C ASN A 158 -15.99 -0.26 22.24
N LYS A 159 -16.96 -0.41 21.33
CA LYS A 159 -18.38 -0.17 21.58
C LYS A 159 -19.19 -1.40 21.25
N VAL A 160 -20.31 -1.57 21.95
CA VAL A 160 -21.33 -2.54 21.55
C VAL A 160 -21.99 -2.01 20.28
N ILE A 161 -22.22 -2.88 19.30
CA ILE A 161 -22.81 -2.46 18.04
C ILE A 161 -24.20 -1.85 18.24
N GLU A 162 -24.49 -0.79 17.50
CA GLU A 162 -25.80 -0.14 17.44
C GLU A 162 -26.55 -0.54 16.17
N TYR A 163 -27.87 -0.37 16.17
CA TYR A 163 -28.70 -0.75 15.02
C TYR A 163 -28.29 -0.02 13.72
N SER A 164 -27.86 1.24 13.84
CA SER A 164 -27.39 2.08 12.73
C SER A 164 -26.18 1.50 11.99
N GLN A 165 -25.41 0.62 12.64
CA GLN A 165 -24.16 0.07 12.10
C GLN A 165 -24.38 -1.24 11.31
N TRP A 166 -25.56 -1.86 11.36
CA TRP A 166 -25.80 -3.15 10.69
C TRP A 166 -25.59 -3.12 9.18
N GLY A 167 -25.93 -2.01 8.52
CA GLY A 167 -25.72 -1.88 7.08
C GLY A 167 -24.24 -1.94 6.70
N GLU A 168 -23.38 -1.33 7.50
CA GLU A 168 -21.92 -1.38 7.31
C GLU A 168 -21.37 -2.77 7.65
N ILE A 169 -21.83 -3.36 8.76
CA ILE A 169 -21.38 -4.68 9.24
C ILE A 169 -21.73 -5.80 8.25
N LEU A 170 -22.90 -5.73 7.58
CA LEU A 170 -23.34 -6.76 6.65
C LEU A 170 -22.84 -6.55 5.21
N ALA A 171 -22.31 -5.36 4.88
CA ALA A 171 -21.81 -5.08 3.54
C ALA A 171 -20.73 -6.05 3.03
N PRO A 172 -19.76 -6.53 3.85
CA PRO A 172 -18.82 -7.56 3.44
C PRO A 172 -19.50 -8.90 3.12
N PHE A 173 -20.45 -9.34 3.95
CA PHE A 173 -21.21 -10.56 3.72
C PHE A 173 -22.06 -10.47 2.44
N GLU A 174 -22.75 -9.35 2.21
CA GLU A 174 -23.49 -9.11 0.97
C GLU A 174 -22.58 -9.13 -0.27
N ARG A 175 -21.36 -8.59 -0.16
CA ARG A 175 -20.37 -8.64 -1.23
C ARG A 175 -19.97 -10.07 -1.55
N LEU A 176 -19.68 -10.89 -0.54
CA LEU A 176 -19.35 -12.31 -0.71
C LEU A 176 -20.48 -13.09 -1.40
N ILE A 177 -21.75 -12.80 -1.07
CA ILE A 177 -22.89 -13.41 -1.77
C ILE A 177 -22.89 -13.03 -3.25
N ARG A 178 -22.70 -11.76 -3.59
CA ARG A 178 -22.66 -11.30 -4.98
C ARG A 178 -21.48 -11.89 -5.74
N GLU A 179 -20.34 -12.04 -5.08
CA GLU A 179 -19.16 -12.72 -5.63
C GLU A 179 -19.44 -14.20 -5.88
N ASP A 180 -20.10 -14.91 -4.96
CA ASP A 180 -20.49 -16.32 -5.15
C ASP A 180 -21.50 -16.51 -6.28
N GLU A 181 -22.47 -15.61 -6.41
CA GLU A 181 -23.38 -15.59 -7.56
C GLU A 181 -22.62 -15.38 -8.87
N SER A 182 -21.64 -14.48 -8.87
CA SER A 182 -20.76 -14.22 -10.03
C SER A 182 -19.91 -15.44 -10.39
N LYS A 183 -19.46 -16.24 -9.41
CA LYS A 183 -18.71 -17.50 -9.66
C LYS A 183 -19.50 -18.50 -10.50
N ARG A 184 -20.83 -18.54 -10.40
CA ARG A 184 -21.64 -19.46 -11.24
C ARG A 184 -21.62 -19.06 -12.71
N ILE A 185 -21.65 -17.75 -12.99
CA ILE A 185 -21.52 -17.21 -14.34
C ILE A 185 -20.09 -17.41 -14.84
N ASN A 186 -19.09 -17.17 -13.99
CA ASN A 186 -17.68 -17.38 -14.32
C ASN A 186 -17.38 -18.84 -14.67
N ASN A 187 -17.88 -19.81 -13.91
CA ASN A 187 -17.74 -21.23 -14.23
C ASN A 187 -18.28 -21.61 -15.62
N LEU A 188 -19.32 -20.91 -16.11
CA LEU A 188 -19.84 -21.12 -17.46
C LEU A 188 -18.92 -20.50 -18.51
N ILE A 189 -18.39 -19.31 -18.24
CA ILE A 189 -17.39 -18.65 -19.09
C ILE A 189 -16.11 -19.49 -19.16
N ASP A 190 -15.62 -20.02 -18.04
CA ASP A 190 -14.43 -20.87 -17.96
C ASP A 190 -14.55 -22.09 -18.84
N ARG A 191 -15.68 -22.80 -18.77
CA ARG A 191 -15.95 -23.96 -19.64
C ARG A 191 -15.99 -23.59 -21.12
N ILE A 192 -16.49 -22.40 -21.47
CA ILE A 192 -16.49 -21.91 -22.85
C ILE A 192 -15.05 -21.57 -23.29
N THR A 193 -14.30 -20.88 -22.44
CA THR A 193 -12.88 -20.53 -22.64
C THR A 193 -12.04 -21.78 -22.86
N GLU A 194 -12.17 -22.79 -21.98
CA GLU A 194 -11.50 -24.09 -22.11
C GLU A 194 -11.90 -24.80 -23.40
N ALA A 195 -13.20 -24.88 -23.71
CA ALA A 195 -13.69 -25.57 -24.90
C ALA A 195 -13.27 -24.90 -26.22
N LEU A 196 -13.08 -23.58 -26.22
CA LEU A 196 -12.59 -22.83 -27.37
C LEU A 196 -11.06 -22.90 -27.49
N GLY A 197 -10.34 -22.78 -26.36
CA GLY A 197 -8.89 -22.93 -26.28
C GLY A 197 -8.44 -24.31 -26.76
N ALA A 198 -9.12 -25.39 -26.34
CA ALA A 198 -8.86 -26.75 -26.81
C ALA A 198 -9.06 -26.93 -28.33
N LYS A 199 -9.81 -26.03 -28.98
CA LYS A 199 -10.02 -26.00 -30.44
C LYS A 199 -9.09 -25.02 -31.16
N GLY A 200 -8.08 -24.47 -30.48
CA GLY A 200 -7.14 -23.51 -31.04
C GLY A 200 -7.78 -22.15 -31.38
N LYS A 201 -8.91 -21.80 -30.75
CA LYS A 201 -9.56 -20.48 -30.92
C LYS A 201 -9.32 -19.63 -29.69
N THR A 202 -9.15 -18.32 -29.88
CA THR A 202 -9.03 -17.38 -28.75
C THR A 202 -10.36 -17.28 -27.98
N PRO A 203 -10.35 -17.46 -26.65
CA PRO A 203 -11.53 -17.31 -25.80
C PRO A 203 -12.17 -15.91 -25.92
N PRO A 204 -13.50 -15.76 -25.80
CA PRO A 204 -14.12 -14.43 -25.80
C PRO A 204 -13.61 -13.60 -24.60
N LEU A 205 -13.45 -12.30 -24.81
CA LEU A 205 -13.20 -11.33 -23.75
C LEU A 205 -14.52 -10.65 -23.43
N VAL A 206 -14.99 -10.77 -22.19
CA VAL A 206 -16.27 -10.24 -21.74
C VAL A 206 -16.13 -9.57 -20.38
N ILE A 207 -16.96 -8.57 -20.11
CA ILE A 207 -16.97 -7.89 -18.82
C ILE A 207 -17.48 -8.86 -17.75
N GLY A 208 -16.84 -8.84 -16.57
CA GLY A 208 -17.24 -9.65 -15.42
C GLY A 208 -16.61 -11.05 -15.38
N MET A 209 -15.61 -11.34 -16.23
CA MET A 209 -14.80 -12.56 -16.12
C MET A 209 -14.14 -12.65 -14.74
N GLY A 210 -14.05 -13.87 -14.19
CA GLY A 210 -13.23 -14.13 -13.01
C GLY A 210 -11.74 -13.96 -13.30
N GLU A 211 -10.93 -13.78 -12.26
CA GLU A 211 -9.48 -13.49 -12.35
C GLU A 211 -8.72 -14.55 -13.18
N ASP A 212 -8.90 -15.83 -12.88
CA ASP A 212 -8.23 -16.93 -13.59
C ASP A 212 -8.65 -17.02 -15.06
N ALA A 213 -9.94 -16.79 -15.31
CA ALA A 213 -10.54 -16.78 -16.65
C ALA A 213 -9.95 -15.64 -17.50
N LEU A 214 -9.90 -14.45 -16.91
CA LEU A 214 -9.39 -13.24 -17.55
C LEU A 214 -7.90 -13.42 -17.86
N SER A 215 -7.10 -13.83 -16.87
CA SER A 215 -5.66 -14.09 -17.04
C SER A 215 -5.40 -15.07 -18.20
N SER A 216 -6.11 -16.20 -18.22
CA SER A 216 -5.98 -17.21 -19.27
C SER A 216 -6.42 -16.71 -20.65
N ALA A 217 -7.51 -15.94 -20.72
CA ALA A 217 -8.02 -15.39 -21.98
C ALA A 217 -7.12 -14.29 -22.54
N LEU A 218 -6.55 -13.44 -21.69
CA LEU A 218 -5.58 -12.42 -22.09
C LEU A 218 -4.32 -13.07 -22.66
N ALA A 219 -3.73 -14.04 -21.95
CA ALA A 219 -2.56 -14.78 -22.43
C ALA A 219 -2.82 -15.39 -23.81
N ALA A 220 -3.95 -16.08 -24.00
CA ALA A 220 -4.33 -16.66 -25.29
C ALA A 220 -4.52 -15.62 -26.40
N CYS A 221 -5.08 -14.44 -26.09
CA CYS A 221 -5.26 -13.36 -27.06
C CYS A 221 -3.94 -12.71 -27.46
N PHE A 222 -3.01 -12.52 -26.52
CA PHE A 222 -1.68 -12.00 -26.83
C PHE A 222 -0.83 -13.00 -27.60
N ASP A 223 -0.83 -14.29 -27.21
CA ASP A 223 -0.11 -15.36 -27.90
C ASP A 223 -0.53 -15.49 -29.36
N GLN A 224 -1.83 -15.29 -29.65
CA GLN A 224 -2.39 -15.34 -31.01
C GLN A 224 -2.44 -13.98 -31.71
N MET A 225 -1.87 -12.92 -31.11
CA MET A 225 -1.80 -11.57 -31.68
C MET A 225 -3.17 -10.98 -32.06
N GLU A 226 -4.20 -11.23 -31.24
CA GLU A 226 -5.57 -10.73 -31.44
C GLU A 226 -5.73 -9.24 -31.05
N THR A 227 -4.86 -8.36 -31.54
CA THR A 227 -4.86 -6.92 -31.20
C THR A 227 -6.24 -6.27 -31.38
N PRO A 228 -6.99 -6.46 -32.49
CA PRO A 228 -8.31 -5.83 -32.65
C PRO A 228 -9.32 -6.26 -31.57
N LYS A 229 -9.22 -7.51 -31.11
CA LYS A 229 -10.08 -8.06 -30.06
C LYS A 229 -9.77 -7.43 -28.70
N LEU A 230 -8.48 -7.26 -28.40
CA LEU A 230 -8.00 -6.59 -27.18
C LEU A 230 -8.42 -5.12 -27.15
N LEU A 231 -8.23 -4.39 -28.26
CA LEU A 231 -8.65 -2.99 -28.37
C LEU A 231 -10.16 -2.81 -28.19
N ASN A 232 -10.97 -3.65 -28.86
CA ASN A 232 -12.43 -3.63 -28.70
C ASN A 232 -12.87 -3.98 -27.27
N PHE A 233 -12.11 -4.80 -26.55
CA PHE A 233 -12.40 -5.09 -25.14
C PHE A 233 -12.04 -3.91 -24.24
N ILE A 234 -10.91 -3.22 -24.50
CA ILE A 234 -10.56 -1.96 -23.82
C ILE A 234 -11.66 -0.92 -24.01
N ASP A 235 -12.22 -0.76 -25.22
CA ASP A 235 -13.29 0.20 -25.47
C ASP A 235 -14.56 -0.11 -24.65
N GLN A 236 -14.90 -1.39 -24.52
CA GLN A 236 -16.01 -1.83 -23.67
C GLN A 236 -15.75 -1.56 -22.19
N LEU A 237 -14.53 -1.83 -21.71
CA LEU A 237 -14.13 -1.56 -20.33
C LEU A 237 -14.07 -0.06 -20.03
N SER A 238 -13.60 0.75 -20.96
CA SER A 238 -13.61 2.22 -20.85
C SER A 238 -15.03 2.75 -20.71
N ALA A 239 -15.97 2.24 -21.51
CA ALA A 239 -17.38 2.59 -21.39
C ALA A 239 -17.97 2.18 -20.03
N GLU A 240 -17.60 1.00 -19.52
CA GLU A 240 -18.06 0.51 -18.21
C GLU A 240 -17.40 1.26 -17.03
N PHE A 241 -16.16 1.73 -17.17
CA PHE A 241 -15.47 2.50 -16.16
C PHE A 241 -16.14 3.86 -15.87
N ASN A 242 -16.94 4.37 -16.81
CA ASN A 242 -17.79 5.53 -16.55
C ASN A 242 -18.97 5.23 -15.61
N ARG A 243 -19.31 3.95 -15.42
CA ARG A 243 -20.41 3.49 -14.56
C ARG A 243 -19.90 2.89 -13.25
N SER A 244 -18.76 2.19 -13.29
CA SER A 244 -18.24 1.43 -12.17
C SER A 244 -16.71 1.46 -12.14
N ASP A 245 -16.15 1.90 -11.01
CA ASP A 245 -14.70 1.95 -10.84
C ASP A 245 -14.04 0.56 -10.88
N SER A 246 -14.80 -0.52 -10.62
CA SER A 246 -14.30 -1.90 -10.72
C SER A 246 -13.82 -2.31 -12.12
N ALA A 247 -14.24 -1.60 -13.18
CA ALA A 247 -13.75 -1.84 -14.53
C ALA A 247 -12.28 -1.44 -14.71
N SER A 248 -11.68 -0.70 -13.76
CA SER A 248 -10.25 -0.39 -13.78
C SER A 248 -9.40 -1.64 -13.66
N VAL A 249 -9.80 -2.63 -12.86
CA VAL A 249 -9.06 -3.88 -12.63
C VAL A 249 -8.76 -4.64 -13.93
N PRO A 250 -9.77 -5.08 -14.73
CA PRO A 250 -9.49 -5.77 -15.98
C PRO A 250 -8.79 -4.89 -17.02
N LEU A 251 -8.98 -3.57 -16.98
CA LEU A 251 -8.26 -2.63 -17.85
C LEU A 251 -6.76 -2.57 -17.51
N THR A 252 -6.43 -2.54 -16.22
CA THR A 252 -5.06 -2.66 -15.69
C THR A 252 -4.45 -4.01 -16.06
N ALA A 253 -5.19 -5.12 -15.92
CA ALA A 253 -4.71 -6.44 -16.31
C ALA A 253 -4.32 -6.51 -17.80
N ILE A 254 -5.14 -5.93 -18.70
CA ILE A 254 -4.81 -5.84 -20.14
C ILE A 254 -3.55 -5.00 -20.36
N ALA A 255 -3.41 -3.85 -19.67
CA ALA A 255 -2.25 -2.99 -19.79
C ALA A 255 -0.96 -3.69 -19.31
N SER A 256 -1.00 -4.35 -18.16
CA SER A 256 0.12 -5.11 -17.60
C SER A 256 0.52 -6.30 -18.49
N ALA A 257 -0.46 -7.01 -19.04
CA ALA A 257 -0.22 -8.06 -20.04
C ALA A 257 0.40 -7.47 -21.32
N ALA A 258 -0.11 -6.35 -21.84
CA ALA A 258 0.45 -5.69 -23.02
C ALA A 258 1.91 -5.26 -22.83
N VAL A 259 2.26 -4.77 -21.64
CA VAL A 259 3.65 -4.46 -21.26
C VAL A 259 4.53 -5.72 -21.33
N SER A 260 4.06 -6.83 -20.76
CA SER A 260 4.79 -8.10 -20.70
C SER A 260 4.95 -8.75 -22.09
N TYR A 261 3.96 -8.58 -22.96
CA TYR A 261 3.97 -9.08 -24.34
C TYR A 261 4.58 -8.10 -25.36
N HIS A 262 5.11 -6.96 -24.90
CA HIS A 262 5.69 -5.92 -25.76
C HIS A 262 4.72 -5.40 -26.84
N ASN A 263 3.43 -5.30 -26.52
CA ASN A 263 2.41 -4.78 -27.41
C ASN A 263 2.07 -3.31 -27.07
N ASP A 264 2.83 -2.39 -27.66
CA ASP A 264 2.76 -0.96 -27.37
C ASP A 264 1.44 -0.31 -27.81
N GLU A 265 0.77 -0.87 -28.82
CA GLU A 265 -0.54 -0.39 -29.29
C GLU A 265 -1.62 -0.66 -28.24
N VAL A 266 -1.71 -1.91 -27.75
CA VAL A 266 -2.68 -2.29 -26.72
C VAL A 266 -2.38 -1.57 -25.40
N TYR A 267 -1.10 -1.48 -25.00
CA TYR A 267 -0.71 -0.70 -23.82
C TYR A 267 -1.10 0.78 -23.95
N GLY A 268 -0.77 1.40 -25.08
CA GLY A 268 -1.06 2.81 -25.34
C GLY A 268 -2.56 3.10 -25.27
N HIS A 269 -3.39 2.22 -25.82
CA HIS A 269 -4.84 2.33 -25.79
C HIS A 269 -5.40 2.19 -24.37
N ALA A 270 -4.95 1.18 -23.61
CA ALA A 270 -5.38 1.00 -22.22
C ALA A 270 -4.95 2.17 -21.30
N ALA A 271 -3.69 2.62 -21.41
CA ALA A 271 -3.20 3.77 -20.68
C ALA A 271 -3.94 5.07 -21.05
N SER A 272 -4.39 5.19 -22.31
CA SER A 272 -5.21 6.33 -22.76
C SER A 272 -6.61 6.25 -22.18
N ALA A 273 -7.25 5.08 -22.16
CA ALA A 273 -8.55 4.89 -21.52
C ALA A 273 -8.56 5.27 -20.02
N LEU A 274 -7.50 4.94 -19.27
CA LEU A 274 -7.36 5.37 -17.87
C LEU A 274 -7.25 6.90 -17.74
N TYR A 275 -6.43 7.52 -18.59
CA TYR A 275 -6.26 8.98 -18.58
C TYR A 275 -7.51 9.72 -19.09
N ASP A 276 -8.22 9.18 -20.07
CA ASP A 276 -9.49 9.70 -20.57
C ASP A 276 -10.56 9.64 -19.48
N ARG A 277 -10.56 8.57 -18.67
CA ARG A 277 -11.39 8.52 -17.48
C ARG A 277 -11.01 9.65 -16.51
N TYR A 278 -9.72 9.81 -16.20
CA TYR A 278 -9.23 10.89 -15.32
C TYR A 278 -9.69 12.29 -15.74
N ILE A 279 -9.55 12.64 -17.02
CA ILE A 279 -9.97 13.96 -17.53
C ILE A 279 -11.49 14.15 -17.53
N SER A 280 -12.26 13.04 -17.63
CA SER A 280 -13.73 13.07 -17.67
C SER A 280 -14.37 13.19 -16.29
N VAL A 281 -13.61 12.97 -15.21
CA VAL A 281 -14.15 13.00 -13.85
C VAL A 281 -14.61 14.42 -13.51
N ASP A 282 -15.87 14.56 -13.11
CA ASP A 282 -16.41 15.83 -12.62
C ASP A 282 -15.73 16.21 -11.30
N PRO A 283 -14.95 17.30 -11.22
CA PRO A 283 -14.24 17.68 -9.99
C PRO A 283 -15.16 17.97 -8.80
N TYR A 284 -16.48 18.11 -9.01
CA TYR A 284 -17.47 18.39 -7.97
C TYR A 284 -18.32 17.17 -7.56
N SER A 285 -18.14 16.01 -8.20
CA SER A 285 -18.85 14.78 -7.82
C SER A 285 -18.31 14.19 -6.52
N GLN A 286 -19.20 13.67 -5.67
CA GLN A 286 -18.83 12.92 -4.46
C GLN A 286 -18.08 11.61 -4.75
N SER A 287 -18.18 11.08 -5.98
CA SER A 287 -17.46 9.85 -6.38
C SER A 287 -16.04 10.09 -6.89
N THR A 288 -15.65 11.35 -7.08
CA THR A 288 -14.41 11.74 -7.78
C THR A 288 -13.15 11.25 -7.08
N GLU A 289 -13.15 11.31 -5.76
CA GLU A 289 -12.03 10.86 -4.95
C GLU A 289 -11.80 9.35 -5.09
N LYS A 290 -12.88 8.54 -5.05
CA LYS A 290 -12.83 7.09 -5.24
C LYS A 290 -12.33 6.70 -6.63
N THR A 291 -12.85 7.35 -7.68
CA THR A 291 -12.38 7.11 -9.04
C THR A 291 -10.90 7.46 -9.18
N LYS A 292 -10.44 8.56 -8.58
CA LYS A 292 -9.02 8.93 -8.57
C LYS A 292 -8.14 7.94 -7.81
N THR A 293 -8.62 7.37 -6.71
CA THR A 293 -7.93 6.29 -6.01
C THR A 293 -7.79 5.05 -6.89
N ALA A 294 -8.86 4.62 -7.57
CA ALA A 294 -8.81 3.48 -8.49
C ALA A 294 -7.82 3.70 -9.65
N LEU A 295 -7.77 4.91 -10.19
CA LEU A 295 -6.81 5.32 -11.23
C LEU A 295 -5.36 5.30 -10.71
N LEU A 296 -5.14 5.81 -9.50
CA LEU A 296 -3.82 5.82 -8.86
C LEU A 296 -3.29 4.40 -8.65
N ILE A 297 -4.13 3.52 -8.09
CA ILE A 297 -3.80 2.10 -7.89
C ILE A 297 -3.42 1.47 -9.24
N SER A 298 -4.29 1.62 -10.25
CA SER A 298 -4.05 1.10 -11.61
C SER A 298 -2.71 1.56 -12.19
N CYS A 299 -2.31 2.82 -11.96
CA CYS A 299 -1.04 3.34 -12.45
C CYS A 299 0.17 2.72 -11.74
N TYR A 300 0.10 2.48 -10.43
CA TYR A 300 1.18 1.82 -9.70
C TYR A 300 1.32 0.36 -10.09
N GLU A 301 0.21 -0.33 -10.33
CA GLU A 301 0.19 -1.73 -10.77
C GLU A 301 0.78 -1.90 -12.18
N ILE A 302 0.36 -1.05 -13.12
CA ILE A 302 0.98 -0.98 -14.46
C ILE A 302 2.45 -0.58 -14.33
N GLY A 303 2.77 0.34 -13.43
CA GLY A 303 4.13 0.76 -13.13
C GLY A 303 5.03 -0.39 -12.68
N ALA A 304 4.55 -1.23 -11.78
CA ALA A 304 5.24 -2.45 -11.35
C ALA A 304 5.48 -3.40 -12.54
N ALA A 305 4.47 -3.59 -13.41
CA ALA A 305 4.62 -4.38 -14.63
C ALA A 305 5.69 -3.81 -15.59
N ILE A 306 5.74 -2.48 -15.74
CA ILE A 306 6.74 -1.76 -16.55
C ILE A 306 8.15 -1.98 -16.00
N VAL A 307 8.34 -1.83 -14.68
CA VAL A 307 9.64 -2.05 -14.03
C VAL A 307 10.10 -3.48 -14.21
N ARG A 308 9.20 -4.44 -14.00
CA ARG A 308 9.47 -5.87 -14.18
C ARG A 308 9.91 -6.20 -15.60
N ALA A 309 9.19 -5.70 -16.60
CA ALA A 309 9.47 -5.90 -18.02
C ALA A 309 10.65 -5.05 -18.54
N ARG A 310 11.24 -4.18 -17.69
CA ARG A 310 12.33 -3.24 -18.05
C ARG A 310 11.96 -2.32 -19.21
N ARG A 311 10.68 -1.97 -19.32
CA ARG A 311 10.12 -1.10 -20.35
C ARG A 311 10.26 0.37 -19.96
N TRP A 312 11.51 0.80 -19.70
CA TRP A 312 11.81 2.14 -19.20
C TRP A 312 11.22 3.27 -20.05
N ASP A 313 11.09 3.02 -21.36
CA ASP A 313 10.47 3.90 -22.35
C ASP A 313 8.98 4.22 -22.05
N LEU A 314 8.30 3.41 -21.24
CA LEU A 314 6.88 3.57 -20.93
C LEU A 314 6.63 4.36 -19.63
N VAL A 315 7.63 4.52 -18.74
CA VAL A 315 7.45 5.19 -17.44
C VAL A 315 7.12 6.67 -17.62
N SER A 316 8.00 7.42 -18.29
CA SER A 316 7.81 8.87 -18.47
C SER A 316 6.49 9.21 -19.22
N PRO A 317 6.13 8.53 -20.34
CA PRO A 317 4.84 8.76 -21.00
C PRO A 317 3.60 8.43 -20.17
N LEU A 318 3.69 7.50 -19.21
CA LEU A 318 2.60 7.20 -18.28
C LEU A 318 2.44 8.33 -17.26
N VAL A 319 3.53 8.76 -16.64
CA VAL A 319 3.47 9.61 -15.44
C VAL A 319 3.48 11.11 -15.74
N ASN A 320 4.09 11.55 -16.84
CA ASN A 320 4.21 12.97 -17.19
C ASN A 320 3.02 13.50 -18.02
N ARG A 321 1.88 12.80 -17.99
CA ARG A 321 0.62 13.35 -18.52
C ARG A 321 0.12 14.45 -17.58
N GLU A 322 -0.22 15.59 -18.16
CA GLU A 322 -0.52 16.81 -17.41
C GLU A 322 -1.87 16.72 -16.70
N SER A 323 -1.95 17.21 -15.45
CA SER A 323 -3.24 17.41 -14.79
C SER A 323 -3.94 18.63 -15.40
N PRO A 324 -5.22 18.54 -15.83
CA PRO A 324 -5.95 19.69 -16.34
C PRO A 324 -6.05 20.83 -15.32
N SER A 325 -5.94 22.07 -15.78
CA SER A 325 -6.27 23.24 -14.98
C SER A 325 -7.80 23.34 -14.85
N PHE A 326 -8.38 22.64 -13.87
CA PHE A 326 -9.80 22.73 -13.51
C PHE A 326 -10.12 24.07 -12.82
N GLY A 327 -9.71 25.21 -13.40
CA GLY A 327 -9.77 26.53 -12.78
C GLY A 327 -8.87 26.70 -11.55
N ARG A 328 -8.01 25.72 -11.27
CA ARG A 328 -7.07 25.73 -10.13
C ARG A 328 -5.89 26.64 -10.46
N LYS A 329 -5.51 27.49 -9.49
CA LYS A 329 -4.25 28.28 -9.55
C LYS A 329 -3.00 27.39 -9.50
N TYR A 330 -3.16 26.13 -9.11
CA TYR A 330 -2.10 25.16 -8.91
C TYR A 330 -2.34 23.95 -9.81
N ILE A 331 -1.37 23.63 -10.67
CA ILE A 331 -1.43 22.53 -11.63
C ILE A 331 -0.35 21.51 -11.25
N TYR A 332 -0.73 20.25 -11.21
CA TYR A 332 0.21 19.16 -10.89
C TYR A 332 1.01 18.76 -12.12
N SER A 333 2.32 18.54 -11.94
CA SER A 333 3.21 18.08 -13.01
C SER A 333 2.92 16.64 -13.46
N SER A 334 2.14 15.90 -12.65
CA SER A 334 1.65 14.56 -12.97
C SER A 334 0.20 14.41 -12.49
N TRP A 335 -0.63 13.79 -13.32
CA TRP A 335 -1.98 13.35 -12.94
C TRP A 335 -1.98 12.34 -11.78
N LEU A 336 -0.91 11.54 -11.61
CA LEU A 336 -0.76 10.64 -10.46
C LEU A 336 -0.69 11.44 -9.16
N ARG A 337 0.04 12.56 -9.14
CA ARG A 337 0.12 13.41 -7.94
C ARG A 337 -1.23 14.01 -7.57
N ASP A 338 -2.01 14.45 -8.54
CA ASP A 338 -3.38 14.93 -8.29
C ASP A 338 -4.28 13.82 -7.73
N CYS A 339 -4.16 12.60 -8.26
CA CYS A 339 -4.89 11.45 -7.72
C CYS A 339 -4.43 11.09 -6.31
N GLN A 340 -3.13 11.13 -6.04
CA GLN A 340 -2.54 10.89 -4.71
C GLN A 340 -3.09 11.88 -3.68
N VAL A 341 -3.08 13.19 -4.00
CA VAL A 341 -3.62 14.22 -3.10
C VAL A 341 -5.13 14.04 -2.89
N ALA A 342 -5.89 13.70 -3.93
CA ALA A 342 -7.32 13.44 -3.80
C ALA A 342 -7.61 12.24 -2.89
N ALA A 343 -6.86 11.14 -3.04
CA ALA A 343 -7.02 9.95 -2.22
C ALA A 343 -6.67 10.20 -0.74
N ILE A 344 -5.62 10.97 -0.45
CA ILE A 344 -5.28 11.38 0.91
C ILE A 344 -6.38 12.25 1.52
N ASN A 345 -6.88 13.25 0.78
CA ASN A 345 -7.93 14.15 1.28
C ASN A 345 -9.26 13.42 1.57
N ALA A 346 -9.51 12.34 0.83
CA ALA A 346 -10.67 11.47 1.00
C ALA A 346 -10.50 10.46 2.15
N GLY A 347 -9.30 10.34 2.72
CA GLY A 347 -8.98 9.35 3.75
C GLY A 347 -8.92 7.92 3.21
N GLU A 348 -8.80 7.72 1.90
CA GLU A 348 -8.68 6.41 1.23
C GLU A 348 -7.36 5.69 1.56
N TYR A 349 -6.41 6.41 2.15
CA TYR A 349 -5.31 5.88 2.96
C TYR A 349 -4.82 6.99 3.92
N GLY A 350 -4.08 6.63 4.97
CA GLY A 350 -3.89 7.46 6.17
C GLY A 350 -3.32 8.86 5.95
N HIS A 351 -3.84 9.84 6.71
CA HIS A 351 -3.17 11.11 6.93
C HIS A 351 -1.94 10.86 7.81
N GLY A 352 -0.73 11.05 7.27
CA GLY A 352 0.53 10.93 8.01
C GLY A 352 1.32 9.63 7.75
N SER A 353 0.83 8.73 6.90
CA SER A 353 1.51 7.49 6.52
C SER A 353 1.57 7.37 4.98
N ASP A 354 2.49 8.10 4.34
CA ASP A 354 2.53 8.22 2.87
C ASP A 354 2.83 6.87 2.15
N GLY A 355 3.48 5.93 2.83
CA GLY A 355 3.77 4.56 2.44
C GLY A 355 2.57 3.63 2.49
N ALA A 356 1.47 4.06 3.12
CA ALA A 356 0.19 3.36 3.04
C ALA A 356 -0.32 3.26 1.61
N LEU A 357 0.10 4.12 0.67
CA LEU A 357 -0.23 3.96 -0.74
C LEU A 357 0.37 2.67 -1.32
N ILE A 358 1.66 2.41 -1.08
CA ILE A 358 2.32 1.21 -1.62
C ILE A 358 1.73 -0.05 -0.96
N SER A 359 1.49 -0.02 0.36
CA SER A 359 0.80 -1.11 1.05
C SER A 359 -0.63 -1.32 0.53
N LEU A 360 -1.36 -0.25 0.21
CA LEU A 360 -2.70 -0.30 -0.40
C LEU A 360 -2.67 -0.99 -1.77
N VAL A 361 -1.71 -0.61 -2.62
CA VAL A 361 -1.56 -1.20 -3.95
C VAL A 361 -1.14 -2.67 -3.86
N LEU A 362 -0.22 -3.01 -2.96
CA LEU A 362 0.19 -4.38 -2.74
C LEU A 362 -0.99 -5.26 -2.28
N ASN A 363 -1.81 -4.75 -1.35
CA ASN A 363 -3.01 -5.44 -0.89
C ASN A 363 -4.06 -5.60 -2.01
N HIS A 364 -4.20 -4.58 -2.88
CA HIS A 364 -5.08 -4.65 -4.04
C HIS A 364 -4.62 -5.74 -5.04
N LEU A 365 -3.32 -5.80 -5.35
CA LEU A 365 -2.74 -6.84 -6.22
C LEU A 365 -2.96 -8.26 -5.68
N ALA A 366 -2.91 -8.45 -4.35
CA ALA A 366 -3.19 -9.75 -3.73
C ALA A 366 -4.64 -10.24 -3.97
N GLY A 367 -5.58 -9.31 -4.18
CA GLY A 367 -6.97 -9.61 -4.56
C GLY A 367 -7.20 -9.81 -6.06
N HIS A 368 -6.25 -9.36 -6.90
CA HIS A 368 -6.40 -9.28 -8.36
C HIS A 368 -5.20 -9.91 -9.10
N PRO A 369 -5.02 -11.25 -8.99
CA PRO A 369 -3.86 -11.93 -9.56
C PRO A 369 -3.78 -11.85 -11.09
N SER A 370 -4.86 -11.50 -11.80
CA SER A 370 -4.81 -11.32 -13.26
C SER A 370 -3.94 -10.14 -13.72
N ILE A 371 -3.62 -9.20 -12.81
CA ILE A 371 -2.81 -8.00 -13.13
C ILE A 371 -1.32 -8.33 -13.24
N LEU A 372 -0.83 -9.20 -12.34
CA LEU A 372 0.55 -9.67 -12.29
C LEU A 372 0.58 -11.20 -12.08
N PRO A 373 0.14 -11.98 -13.09
CA PRO A 373 -0.15 -13.42 -12.93
C PRO A 373 1.09 -14.29 -12.66
N GLU A 374 2.29 -13.73 -12.78
CA GLU A 374 3.55 -14.41 -12.52
C GLU A 374 3.97 -14.38 -11.06
N TYR A 375 3.26 -13.61 -10.22
CA TYR A 375 3.48 -13.56 -8.78
C TYR A 375 2.28 -14.17 -8.04
N ALA A 376 2.55 -15.14 -7.19
CA ALA A 376 1.56 -15.73 -6.31
C ALA A 376 1.44 -14.91 -5.03
N LEU A 377 0.71 -13.79 -5.11
CA LEU A 377 0.43 -12.90 -3.98
C LEU A 377 -0.70 -13.48 -3.10
N ASN A 378 -0.52 -14.69 -2.55
CA ASN A 378 -1.33 -15.28 -1.47
C ASN A 378 -0.81 -16.68 -1.04
N PRO A 379 -1.02 -17.15 0.22
CA PRO A 379 -1.47 -16.45 1.42
C PRO A 379 -0.30 -16.12 2.36
N MET A 380 -0.49 -15.09 3.19
CA MET A 380 0.38 -14.76 4.32
C MET A 380 0.96 -16.01 4.98
N THR A 381 2.26 -15.99 5.26
CA THR A 381 2.85 -17.04 6.08
C THR A 381 2.20 -17.02 7.46
N ILE A 382 2.19 -18.16 8.15
CA ILE A 382 1.60 -18.26 9.51
C ILE A 382 2.22 -17.24 10.47
N ASP A 383 3.46 -16.80 10.21
CA ASP A 383 4.19 -15.78 10.97
C ASP A 383 4.02 -14.35 10.44
N GLY A 384 3.11 -14.09 9.50
CA GLY A 384 2.78 -12.74 9.01
C GLY A 384 3.88 -12.06 8.20
N LYS A 385 4.87 -12.84 7.76
CA LYS A 385 5.91 -12.35 6.86
C LYS A 385 5.42 -12.39 5.42
N MET A 386 5.93 -11.45 4.66
CA MET A 386 5.72 -11.43 3.23
C MET A 386 6.49 -12.59 2.58
N GLY A 387 5.83 -13.31 1.67
CA GLY A 387 6.50 -14.33 0.85
C GLY A 387 7.42 -13.68 -0.18
N ASN A 388 8.33 -14.46 -0.79
CA ASN A 388 9.29 -13.96 -1.78
C ASN A 388 8.63 -13.18 -2.94
N ASP A 389 7.46 -13.63 -3.40
CA ASP A 389 6.74 -12.96 -4.48
C ASP A 389 6.18 -11.62 -4.03
N GLY A 390 5.70 -11.53 -2.79
CA GLY A 390 5.28 -10.26 -2.19
C GLY A 390 6.45 -9.30 -2.04
N GLU A 391 7.59 -9.77 -1.53
CA GLU A 391 8.82 -8.97 -1.39
C GLU A 391 9.28 -8.44 -2.75
N ALA A 392 9.24 -9.28 -3.79
CA ALA A 392 9.58 -8.88 -5.14
C ALA A 392 8.62 -7.83 -5.70
N VAL A 393 7.31 -7.97 -5.48
CA VAL A 393 6.31 -6.98 -5.93
C VAL A 393 6.44 -5.68 -5.15
N LEU A 394 6.75 -5.73 -3.85
CA LEU A 394 7.04 -4.54 -3.05
C LEU A 394 8.25 -3.77 -3.61
N ASP A 395 9.34 -4.46 -3.95
CA ASP A 395 10.51 -3.87 -4.62
C ASP A 395 10.12 -3.24 -5.99
N LEU A 396 9.24 -3.89 -6.76
CA LEU A 396 8.74 -3.34 -8.03
C LEU A 396 7.93 -2.05 -7.83
N LEU A 397 7.06 -2.01 -6.82
CA LEU A 397 6.22 -0.84 -6.50
C LEU A 397 7.09 0.33 -6.01
N CYS A 398 8.00 0.07 -5.06
CA CYS A 398 8.97 1.07 -4.60
C CYS A 398 9.86 1.56 -5.74
N GLY A 399 10.34 0.65 -6.59
CA GLY A 399 11.12 0.98 -7.76
C GLY A 399 10.36 1.86 -8.75
N PHE A 400 9.08 1.56 -9.01
CA PHE A 400 8.23 2.39 -9.87
C PHE A 400 8.00 3.78 -9.27
N ASP A 401 7.63 3.87 -7.99
CA ASP A 401 7.39 5.14 -7.29
C ASP A 401 8.60 6.07 -7.36
N PHE A 402 9.81 5.52 -7.15
CA PHE A 402 11.06 6.24 -7.30
C PHE A 402 11.27 6.76 -8.73
N LEU A 403 11.07 5.91 -9.75
CA LEU A 403 11.23 6.32 -11.15
C LEU A 403 10.17 7.33 -11.61
N TYR A 404 8.93 7.17 -11.14
CA TYR A 404 7.86 8.13 -11.31
C TYR A 404 8.30 9.51 -10.80
N CYS A 405 8.76 9.58 -9.56
CA CYS A 405 9.18 10.83 -8.97
C CYS A 405 10.35 11.44 -9.75
N LEU A 406 11.36 10.65 -10.10
CA LEU A 406 12.49 11.10 -10.91
C LEU A 406 12.02 11.69 -12.24
N CYS A 407 11.09 11.02 -12.93
CA CYS A 407 10.54 11.51 -14.19
C CYS A 407 9.86 12.87 -14.04
N VAL A 408 9.12 13.09 -12.94
CA VAL A 408 8.47 14.37 -12.66
C VAL A 408 9.49 15.46 -12.30
N PHE A 409 10.52 15.14 -11.53
CA PHE A 409 11.57 16.12 -11.18
C PHE A 409 12.42 16.56 -12.37
N VAL A 410 12.60 15.69 -13.38
CA VAL A 410 13.39 16.00 -14.58
C VAL A 410 12.52 16.63 -15.68
N ALA A 411 11.32 16.09 -15.93
CA ALA A 411 10.52 16.43 -17.10
C ALA A 411 9.17 17.10 -16.79
N GLY A 412 8.78 17.18 -15.52
CA GLY A 412 7.55 17.85 -15.10
C GLY A 412 7.59 19.35 -15.42
N LYS A 413 6.49 19.87 -15.97
CA LYS A 413 6.43 21.26 -16.47
C LYS A 413 5.74 22.24 -15.51
N GLN A 414 5.12 21.75 -14.45
CA GLN A 414 4.21 22.54 -13.60
C GLN A 414 4.77 22.70 -12.18
N GLN A 415 4.01 23.37 -11.31
CA GLN A 415 4.49 23.84 -10.00
C GLN A 415 4.46 22.77 -8.90
N ALA A 416 3.68 21.70 -9.06
CA ALA A 416 3.60 20.62 -8.08
C ALA A 416 4.48 19.43 -8.47
N GLY A 417 5.54 19.20 -7.68
CA GLY A 417 6.37 18.00 -7.80
C GLY A 417 5.63 16.73 -7.38
N ALA A 418 6.22 15.59 -7.73
CA ALA A 418 5.79 14.28 -7.24
C ALA A 418 6.12 14.14 -5.74
N TYR A 419 5.49 13.16 -5.09
CA TYR A 419 5.79 12.79 -3.71
C TYR A 419 6.21 11.32 -3.67
N PRO A 420 7.40 11.00 -3.15
CA PRO A 420 7.94 9.65 -3.12
C PRO A 420 7.34 8.85 -1.97
N SER A 421 6.33 8.04 -2.26
CA SER A 421 5.71 7.14 -1.26
C SER A 421 6.67 6.03 -0.80
N CYS A 422 7.70 5.73 -1.60
CA CYS A 422 8.72 4.74 -1.26
C CYS A 422 9.63 5.16 -0.10
N VAL A 423 9.64 6.44 0.30
CA VAL A 423 10.46 6.96 1.43
C VAL A 423 10.19 6.24 2.76
N ASP A 424 9.04 5.62 2.85
CA ASP A 424 8.53 4.88 3.99
C ASP A 424 9.01 3.43 4.07
N PHE A 425 9.84 3.02 3.12
CA PHE A 425 10.47 1.70 3.06
C PHE A 425 11.99 1.85 2.98
N SER A 426 12.70 0.74 3.16
CA SER A 426 14.16 0.72 3.02
C SER A 426 14.62 1.19 1.63
N GLU A 427 15.71 1.98 1.56
CA GLU A 427 16.34 2.36 0.29
C GLU A 427 16.79 1.11 -0.51
N ASP A 428 17.00 -0.03 0.16
CA ASP A 428 17.29 -1.30 -0.51
C ASP A 428 16.21 -1.75 -1.50
N ARG A 429 14.94 -1.35 -1.26
CA ARG A 429 13.81 -1.68 -2.13
C ARG A 429 13.97 -1.15 -3.55
N ILE A 430 14.72 -0.05 -3.73
CA ILE A 430 14.98 0.54 -5.05
C ILE A 430 16.30 0.09 -5.68
N ARG A 431 17.06 -0.80 -5.01
CA ARG A 431 18.41 -1.23 -5.45
C ARG A 431 18.42 -1.74 -6.89
N TYR A 432 17.39 -2.49 -7.28
CA TYR A 432 17.25 -3.01 -8.62
C TYR A 432 17.19 -1.89 -9.68
N VAL A 433 16.28 -0.93 -9.49
CA VAL A 433 16.09 0.17 -10.45
C VAL A 433 17.27 1.14 -10.44
N SER A 434 17.84 1.45 -9.27
CA SER A 434 18.99 2.35 -9.17
C SER A 434 20.22 1.78 -9.89
N THR A 435 20.50 0.49 -9.70
CA THR A 435 21.59 -0.19 -10.40
C THR A 435 21.37 -0.17 -11.92
N LYS A 436 20.14 -0.44 -12.38
CA LYS A 436 19.84 -0.50 -13.82
C LYS A 436 19.83 0.85 -14.49
N ILE A 437 19.20 1.86 -13.90
CA ILE A 437 19.10 3.18 -14.51
C ILE A 437 20.44 3.91 -14.42
N PHE A 438 21.09 3.94 -13.26
CA PHE A 438 22.31 4.75 -13.11
C PHE A 438 23.57 4.02 -13.61
N GLY A 439 23.54 2.69 -13.73
CA GLY A 439 24.60 1.90 -14.35
C GLY A 439 24.53 1.76 -15.88
N ASP A 440 23.42 2.14 -16.54
CA ASP A 440 23.22 1.96 -17.99
C ASP A 440 22.68 3.23 -18.67
N ALA A 441 23.53 3.90 -19.46
CA ALA A 441 23.16 5.10 -20.22
C ALA A 441 22.02 4.83 -21.24
N GLY A 442 21.93 3.63 -21.79
CA GLY A 442 20.85 3.23 -22.68
C GLY A 442 19.51 3.16 -21.94
N ALA A 443 19.51 2.69 -20.70
CA ALA A 443 18.32 2.68 -19.84
C ALA A 443 17.88 4.11 -19.48
N ARG A 444 18.81 5.00 -19.11
CA ARG A 444 18.50 6.43 -18.86
C ARG A 444 17.88 7.12 -20.06
N LYS A 445 18.47 6.92 -21.25
CA LYS A 445 17.98 7.52 -22.49
C LYS A 445 16.58 7.03 -22.86
N LYS A 446 16.24 5.79 -22.55
CA LYS A 446 14.87 5.27 -22.72
C LYS A 446 13.91 5.88 -21.70
N LEU A 447 14.32 5.99 -20.44
CA LEU A 447 13.50 6.53 -19.35
C LEU A 447 13.14 8.01 -19.58
N LEU A 448 14.14 8.84 -19.91
CA LEU A 448 14.02 10.29 -20.05
C LEU A 448 14.58 10.73 -21.41
N PRO A 449 13.87 10.43 -22.51
CA PRO A 449 14.33 10.79 -23.84
C PRO A 449 14.39 12.31 -24.00
N GLY A 450 15.52 12.82 -24.49
CA GLY A 450 15.73 14.25 -24.73
C GLY A 450 16.34 15.03 -23.56
N TYR A 451 16.60 14.38 -22.43
CA TYR A 451 17.29 14.96 -21.28
C TYR A 451 18.74 14.47 -21.23
N SER A 452 19.66 15.36 -20.85
CA SER A 452 21.06 14.99 -20.65
C SER A 452 21.26 14.29 -19.31
N ASP A 453 22.35 13.54 -19.16
CA ASP A 453 22.71 12.94 -17.87
C ASP A 453 22.89 14.01 -16.76
N ASP A 454 23.30 15.24 -17.12
CA ASP A 454 23.38 16.36 -16.18
C ASP A 454 22.00 16.83 -15.71
N ASP A 455 20.99 16.83 -16.59
CA ASP A 455 19.60 17.17 -16.24
C ASP A 455 19.02 16.09 -15.32
N ILE A 456 19.29 14.82 -15.63
CA ILE A 456 18.87 13.68 -14.81
C ILE A 456 19.54 13.73 -13.44
N ALA A 457 20.84 14.03 -13.37
CA ALA A 457 21.57 14.18 -12.12
C ALA A 457 21.08 15.37 -11.29
N ALA A 458 20.62 16.46 -11.92
CA ALA A 458 19.99 17.58 -11.23
C ALA A 458 18.64 17.18 -10.63
N GLY A 459 17.76 16.55 -11.41
CA GLY A 459 16.46 16.06 -10.91
C GLY A 459 16.61 15.00 -9.80
N LEU A 460 17.61 14.11 -9.92
CA LEU A 460 17.91 13.11 -8.91
C LEU A 460 18.34 13.74 -7.57
N ARG A 461 19.12 14.83 -7.60
CA ARG A 461 19.50 15.55 -6.38
C ARG A 461 18.31 16.20 -5.70
N GLU A 462 17.40 16.80 -6.46
CA GLU A 462 16.18 17.40 -5.90
C GLU A 462 15.26 16.32 -5.32
N LEU A 463 15.13 15.16 -5.99
CA LEU A 463 14.40 14.01 -5.48
C LEU A 463 15.02 13.50 -4.17
N TYR A 464 16.33 13.23 -4.14
CA TYR A 464 17.01 12.78 -2.92
C TYR A 464 16.95 13.82 -1.80
N HIS A 465 16.98 15.11 -2.13
CA HIS A 465 16.78 16.16 -1.13
C HIS A 465 15.37 16.11 -0.53
N LEU A 466 14.33 15.91 -1.35
CA LEU A 466 12.97 15.72 -0.85
C LEU A 466 12.88 14.45 0.00
N ILE A 467 13.31 13.31 -0.52
CA ILE A 467 13.29 12.03 0.18
C ILE A 467 14.05 12.11 1.49
N SER A 468 15.27 12.63 1.53
CA SER A 468 16.04 12.73 2.78
C SER A 468 15.39 13.68 3.79
N ASN A 469 14.74 14.76 3.36
CA ASN A 469 14.02 15.65 4.27
C ASN A 469 12.73 15.02 4.81
N GLU A 470 11.96 14.37 3.96
CA GLU A 470 10.79 13.58 4.37
C GLU A 470 11.24 12.44 5.30
N ALA A 471 12.33 11.76 4.97
CA ALA A 471 12.87 10.70 5.80
C ALA A 471 13.32 11.23 7.17
N MET A 472 14.07 12.34 7.24
CA MET A 472 14.47 12.94 8.52
C MET A 472 13.31 13.45 9.36
N SER A 473 12.20 13.85 8.74
CA SER A 473 11.04 14.39 9.46
C SER A 473 9.99 13.34 9.80
N LYS A 474 9.91 12.26 9.02
CA LYS A 474 8.79 11.31 9.02
C LYS A 474 9.15 9.85 8.80
N SER A 475 10.34 9.46 8.32
CA SER A 475 10.73 8.05 8.11
C SER A 475 11.77 7.58 9.14
N LYS A 476 11.76 6.28 9.46
CA LYS A 476 12.83 5.65 10.24
C LYS A 476 13.97 5.12 9.35
N TYR A 477 13.76 5.09 8.03
CA TYR A 477 14.77 4.67 7.07
C TYR A 477 15.76 5.79 6.74
N PHE A 478 17.04 5.43 6.73
CA PHE A 478 18.07 6.30 6.20
C PHE A 478 18.09 6.21 4.68
N TRP A 479 17.81 7.34 4.02
CA TRP A 479 17.94 7.50 2.58
C TRP A 479 19.17 8.33 2.24
N GLY A 480 20.04 7.77 1.40
CA GLY A 480 21.34 8.34 1.05
C GLY A 480 22.52 7.41 1.36
N ALA A 481 22.27 6.15 1.73
CA ALA A 481 23.33 5.14 1.86
C ALA A 481 23.83 4.70 0.48
N ASP A 482 23.00 4.85 -0.55
CA ASP A 482 23.23 4.30 -1.89
C ASP A 482 23.71 2.85 -1.82
N PRO A 483 22.84 1.92 -1.36
CA PRO A 483 23.22 0.51 -1.21
C PRO A 483 23.67 -0.15 -2.51
N SER A 484 23.35 0.46 -3.66
CA SER A 484 23.79 0.02 -4.98
C SER A 484 25.19 0.49 -5.37
N GLY A 485 25.66 1.60 -4.80
CA GLY A 485 26.84 2.36 -5.24
C GLY A 485 26.68 3.06 -6.60
N ALA A 486 25.58 2.82 -7.33
CA ALA A 486 25.38 3.31 -8.68
C ALA A 486 24.96 4.79 -8.71
N ILE A 487 24.19 5.25 -7.72
CA ILE A 487 23.72 6.63 -7.66
C ILE A 487 24.88 7.58 -7.34
N GLY A 488 25.69 7.24 -6.35
CA GLY A 488 26.87 8.00 -5.95
C GLY A 488 27.88 8.09 -7.07
N ALA A 489 28.14 6.98 -7.78
CA ALA A 489 29.00 6.96 -8.97
C ALA A 489 28.46 7.90 -10.07
N PHE A 490 27.17 7.79 -10.41
CA PHE A 490 26.54 8.64 -11.41
C PHE A 490 26.57 10.13 -11.02
N LEU A 491 26.25 10.47 -9.77
CA LEU A 491 26.28 11.86 -9.30
C LEU A 491 27.70 12.45 -9.24
N ALA A 492 28.73 11.62 -9.06
CA ALA A 492 30.13 12.04 -9.09
C ALA A 492 30.60 12.35 -10.52
N GLU A 493 30.15 11.57 -11.51
CA GLU A 493 30.43 11.80 -12.94
C GLU A 493 29.73 13.06 -13.48
N HIS A 494 28.59 13.43 -12.89
CA HIS A 494 27.76 14.57 -13.30
C HIS A 494 27.64 15.62 -12.18
N PRO A 495 28.74 16.29 -11.78
CA PRO A 495 28.78 17.14 -10.59
C PRO A 495 27.82 18.32 -10.69
N ALA A 496 27.29 18.72 -9.52
CA ALA A 496 26.40 19.87 -9.42
C ALA A 496 27.12 21.15 -9.89
N LYS A 497 26.45 21.94 -10.74
CA LYS A 497 26.93 23.28 -11.10
C LYS A 497 27.09 24.13 -9.83
N GLU A 498 28.12 24.98 -9.78
CA GLU A 498 28.63 25.71 -8.60
C GLU A 498 27.57 26.42 -7.72
N GLN A 499 26.43 26.77 -8.32
CA GLN A 499 25.29 27.42 -7.67
C GLN A 499 24.42 26.45 -6.83
N MET A 500 24.33 25.17 -7.21
CA MET A 500 23.68 24.10 -6.44
C MET A 500 24.55 23.61 -5.27
N LEU A 501 25.88 23.60 -5.44
CA LEU A 501 26.82 23.19 -4.38
C LEU A 501 26.71 24.07 -3.12
N ARG A 502 26.35 25.35 -3.24
CA ARG A 502 26.10 26.24 -2.10
C ARG A 502 24.82 25.90 -1.31
N LYS A 503 23.80 25.32 -1.95
CA LYS A 503 22.60 24.82 -1.27
C LYS A 503 22.85 23.44 -0.65
N ALA A 504 23.54 22.56 -1.38
CA ALA A 504 23.87 21.20 -0.94
C ALA A 504 24.89 21.17 0.21
N SER A 505 25.88 22.07 0.24
CA SER A 505 26.86 22.14 1.34
C SER A 505 26.23 22.54 2.68
N LEU A 506 25.20 23.40 2.64
CA LEU A 506 24.42 23.76 3.82
C LEU A 506 23.58 22.57 4.33
N ALA A 507 23.10 21.72 3.42
CA ALA A 507 22.31 20.53 3.75
C ALA A 507 23.17 19.34 4.24
N ALA A 508 24.32 19.09 3.61
CA ALA A 508 25.28 18.07 4.04
C ALA A 508 25.85 18.39 5.44
N ALA A 509 26.10 19.67 5.73
CA ALA A 509 26.46 20.10 7.08
C ALA A 509 25.34 19.83 8.10
N LYS A 510 24.06 19.95 7.72
CA LYS A 510 22.93 19.57 8.59
C LYS A 510 22.84 18.06 8.80
N LEU A 511 23.09 17.26 7.76
CA LEU A 511 23.05 15.80 7.79
C LEU A 511 24.14 15.21 8.72
N VAL A 512 25.37 15.74 8.62
CA VAL A 512 26.48 15.36 9.51
C VAL A 512 26.21 15.81 10.96
N MET A 513 25.66 17.01 11.16
CA MET A 513 25.35 17.52 12.50
C MET A 513 24.17 16.80 13.16
N ALA A 514 23.17 16.36 12.39
CA ALA A 514 22.06 15.54 12.89
C ALA A 514 22.54 14.13 13.31
N HIS A 515 23.47 13.55 12.56
CA HIS A 515 24.10 12.28 12.93
C HIS A 515 24.91 12.39 14.24
N ILE A 516 25.70 13.47 14.39
CA ILE A 516 26.46 13.75 15.63
C ILE A 516 25.51 14.01 16.81
N ALA A 517 24.36 14.67 16.60
CA ALA A 517 23.39 14.95 17.65
C ALA A 517 22.66 13.68 18.13
N ARG A 518 22.29 12.78 17.19
CA ARG A 518 21.63 11.50 17.48
C ARG A 518 22.55 10.53 18.21
N ASP A 519 23.82 10.42 17.80
CA ASP A 519 24.82 9.57 18.48
C ASP A 519 25.21 10.09 19.87
N ALA A 520 25.00 11.39 20.13
CA ALA A 520 25.29 12.03 21.42
C ALA A 520 24.08 12.08 22.37
N GLY A 521 22.90 11.56 21.98
CA GLY A 521 21.68 11.64 22.78
C GLY A 521 21.17 13.07 23.02
N ALA A 522 21.50 14.00 22.14
CA ALA A 522 21.12 15.41 22.26
C ALA A 522 20.04 15.79 21.22
N SER A 523 18.99 16.49 21.65
CA SER A 523 17.97 17.00 20.74
C SER A 523 18.57 17.99 19.73
N PRO A 524 18.16 17.97 18.44
CA PRO A 524 18.67 18.92 17.44
C PRO A 524 18.31 20.37 17.81
N PRO A 525 19.16 21.35 17.47
CA PRO A 525 18.84 22.75 17.73
C PRO A 525 17.62 23.19 16.90
N GLY A 526 16.60 23.73 17.58
CA GLY A 526 15.38 24.22 16.95
C GLY A 526 15.66 25.40 16.01
N TRP A 527 15.44 25.19 14.71
CA TRP A 527 15.46 26.25 13.71
C TRP A 527 14.07 26.46 13.14
N ALA A 528 13.48 27.59 13.51
CA ALA A 528 12.17 28.03 13.08
C ALA A 528 12.06 28.08 11.55
N ALA A 529 10.92 27.61 11.05
CA ALA A 529 10.51 27.74 9.66
C ALA A 529 10.39 29.22 9.28
N THR A 530 11.14 29.65 8.27
CA THR A 530 10.81 30.84 7.49
C THR A 530 10.23 30.41 6.16
N ALA A 531 8.92 30.56 6.05
CA ALA A 531 8.17 30.46 4.81
C ALA A 531 8.56 31.58 3.83
N THR A 532 8.85 31.22 2.58
CA THR A 532 8.43 31.93 1.36
C THR A 532 8.57 31.00 0.16
#